data_AF-A0A1A3QZX5-F1
#
_entry.id   AF-A0A1A3QZX5-F1
#
_cell.length_a   1.000
_cell.length_b   1.000
_cell.length_c   1.000
_cell.angle_alpha   90.00
_cell.angle_beta   90.00
_cell.angle_gamma   90.00
#
_symmetry.space_group_name_H-M   'P 1'
#
loop_
_entity.id
_entity.type
_entity.pdbx_description
1 polymer ?
#
loop_
_entity_poly.entity_id
_entity_poly.type
_entity_poly.pdbx_seq_one_letter_code
_entity_poly.pdbx_strand_id
1 'polypeptide(L)' 'MGGGPPLLLSDSDVDALAGEFLRSRYLGPIYADWSPDRRLDTFLRRRGLPRVADDGDLAKTVLDRIMTRVSGAGP' A
#
# COMPACT_ATOMS: atom_id res chain seq x y z
N MET A 1 3.45 -12.86 -23.63
CA MET A 1 4.59 -11.98 -23.28
C MET A 1 4.26 -11.31 -21.96
N GLY A 2 5.07 -11.52 -20.90
CA GLY A 2 5.00 -10.73 -19.67
C GLY A 2 4.55 -11.42 -18.38
N GLY A 3 4.73 -12.73 -18.22
CA GLY A 3 4.69 -13.37 -16.90
C GLY A 3 5.95 -12.99 -16.12
N GLY A 4 5.94 -11.82 -15.48
CA GLY A 4 6.92 -11.54 -14.43
C GLY A 4 6.77 -12.56 -13.30
N PRO A 5 7.83 -12.81 -12.50
CA PRO A 5 7.68 -13.66 -11.33
C PRO A 5 6.48 -13.14 -10.53
N PRO A 6 5.62 -14.03 -9.97
CA PRO A 6 4.55 -13.59 -9.10
C PRO A 6 5.21 -12.69 -8.07
N LEU A 7 4.78 -11.43 -7.99
CA LEU A 7 5.27 -10.50 -6.99
C LEU A 7 4.69 -10.97 -5.66
N LEU A 8 5.24 -12.07 -5.16
CA LEU A 8 4.93 -12.63 -3.86
C LEU A 8 5.56 -11.67 -2.86
N LEU A 9 4.86 -10.58 -2.57
CA LEU A 9 5.17 -9.77 -1.41
C LEU A 9 4.96 -10.67 -0.19
N SER A 10 6.02 -10.90 0.58
CA SER A 10 5.90 -11.57 1.86
C SER A 10 5.11 -10.68 2.82
N ASP A 11 4.55 -11.25 3.89
CA ASP A 11 3.90 -10.46 4.96
C ASP A 11 4.84 -9.35 5.45
N SER A 12 6.14 -9.62 5.55
CA SER A 12 7.15 -8.62 5.92
C SER A 12 7.29 -7.48 4.92
N ASP A 13 7.15 -7.75 3.61
CA ASP A 13 7.22 -6.72 2.57
C ASP A 13 5.96 -5.84 2.61
N VAL A 14 4.79 -6.47 2.77
CA VAL A 14 3.50 -5.78 2.95
C VAL A 14 3.55 -4.91 4.20
N ASP A 15 4.09 -5.43 5.29
CA ASP A 15 4.22 -4.75 6.58
C ASP A 15 5.19 -3.56 6.53
N ALA A 16 6.30 -3.71 5.80
CA ALA A 16 7.23 -2.63 5.51
C ALA A 16 6.59 -1.53 4.64
N LEU A 17 5.90 -1.91 3.55
CA LEU A 17 5.17 -0.99 2.68
C LEU A 17 4.10 -0.22 3.46
N ALA A 18 3.36 -0.92 4.33
CA ALA A 18 2.37 -0.30 5.19
C ALA A 18 3.02 0.73 6.13
N GLY A 19 4.11 0.36 6.81
CA GLY A 19 4.85 1.29 7.68
C GLY A 19 5.39 2.53 6.95
N GLU A 20 5.89 2.36 5.73
CA GLU A 20 6.33 3.47 4.89
C GLU A 20 5.18 4.37 4.43
N PHE A 21 4.06 3.77 4.05
CA PHE A 21 2.86 4.51 3.65
C PHE A 21 2.36 5.39 4.81
N LEU A 22 2.33 4.83 6.03
CA LEU A 22 1.95 5.57 7.25
C LEU A 22 2.89 6.74 7.56
N ARG A 23 4.20 6.58 7.31
CA ARG A 23 5.19 7.64 7.48
C ARG A 23 5.21 8.64 6.31
N SER A 24 4.50 8.34 5.23
CA SER A 24 4.50 9.16 4.04
C SER A 24 3.45 10.26 4.13
N ARG A 25 3.68 11.33 3.37
CA ARG A 25 2.78 12.47 3.24
C ARG A 25 1.37 12.11 2.74
N TYR A 26 1.16 10.89 2.24
CA TYR A 26 -0.12 10.39 1.74
C TYR A 26 -1.20 10.24 2.84
N LEU A 27 -0.81 10.11 4.11
CA LEU A 27 -1.75 10.25 5.23
C LEU A 27 -2.06 11.70 5.60
N GLY A 28 -1.34 12.66 5.01
CA GLY A 28 -1.55 14.07 5.28
C GLY A 28 -2.91 14.58 4.77
N PRO A 29 -3.39 15.71 5.32
CA PRO A 29 -4.67 16.31 4.96
C PRO A 29 -4.72 16.72 3.48
N ILE A 30 -3.57 16.94 2.85
CA ILE A 30 -3.43 17.27 1.42
C ILE A 30 -3.99 16.17 0.51
N TYR A 31 -3.94 14.92 0.97
CA TYR A 31 -4.50 13.79 0.24
C TYR A 31 -5.81 13.31 0.85
N ALA A 32 -6.37 14.01 1.85
CA ALA A 32 -7.63 13.64 2.52
C ALA A 32 -8.77 13.41 1.53
N ASP A 33 -8.83 14.22 0.47
CA ASP A 33 -9.81 14.13 -0.62
C ASP A 33 -9.71 12.85 -1.47
N TRP A 34 -8.61 12.10 -1.36
CA TRP A 34 -8.42 10.86 -2.13
C TRP A 34 -8.85 9.64 -1.31
N SER A 35 -9.55 8.71 -1.96
CA SER A 35 -9.83 7.39 -1.39
C SER A 35 -8.52 6.67 -1.02
N PRO A 36 -8.52 5.82 0.03
CA PRO A 36 -7.34 5.09 0.47
C PRO A 36 -6.68 4.27 -0.65
N ASP A 37 -7.50 3.60 -1.47
CA ASP A 37 -7.06 2.83 -2.64
C ASP A 37 -6.30 3.70 -3.65
N ARG A 38 -6.77 4.93 -3.91
CA ARG A 38 -6.13 5.85 -4.85
C ARG A 38 -4.79 6.34 -4.33
N ARG A 39 -4.69 6.59 -3.02
CA ARG A 39 -3.42 6.98 -2.38
C ARG A 39 -2.43 5.84 -2.43
N LEU A 40 -2.90 4.61 -2.18
CA LEU A 40 -2.07 3.42 -2.23
C LEU A 40 -1.58 3.12 -3.65
N ASP A 41 -2.46 3.17 -4.66
CA ASP A 41 -2.08 3.01 -6.08
C ASP A 41 -0.97 4.00 -6.47
N THR A 42 -1.15 5.27 -6.12
CA THR A 42 -0.14 6.31 -6.43
C THR A 42 1.18 6.06 -5.70
N PHE A 43 1.12 5.63 -4.43
CA PHE A 43 2.30 5.28 -3.65
C PHE A 43 3.07 4.11 -4.26
N LEU A 44 2.38 3.03 -4.62
CA LEU A 44 2.95 1.83 -5.25
C LEU A 44 3.57 2.16 -6.61
N ARG A 45 2.88 2.95 -7.45
CA ARG A 45 3.42 3.42 -8.73
C ARG A 45 4.68 4.26 -8.54
N ARG A 46 4.72 5.15 -7.54
CA ARG A 46 5.93 5.95 -7.24
C ARG A 46 7.09 5.12 -6.70
N ARG A 47 6.79 4.03 -5.98
CA ARG A 47 7.79 3.06 -5.48
C ARG A 47 8.37 2.17 -6.58
N GLY A 48 7.85 2.24 -7.81
CA GLY A 48 8.25 1.36 -8.91
C GLY A 48 7.56 0.00 -8.87
N LEU A 49 6.43 -0.11 -8.18
CA LEU A 49 5.62 -1.31 -8.03
C LEU A 49 4.26 -1.19 -8.77
N PRO A 50 4.21 -0.78 -10.05
CA PRO A 50 2.93 -0.62 -10.76
C PRO A 50 2.15 -1.93 -10.83
N ARG A 51 2.84 -3.07 -10.94
CA ARG A 51 2.22 -4.40 -10.95
C ARG A 51 1.47 -4.75 -9.66
N VAL A 52 1.93 -4.26 -8.50
CA VAL A 52 1.23 -4.44 -7.22
C VAL A 52 0.00 -3.53 -7.16
N ALA A 53 0.09 -2.34 -7.77
CA ALA A 53 -1.03 -1.42 -7.88
C ALA A 53 -2.12 -1.93 -8.84
N ASP A 54 -1.71 -2.56 -9.94
CA ASP A 54 -2.61 -3.18 -10.92
C ASP A 54 -3.22 -4.50 -10.42
N ASP A 55 -2.62 -5.15 -9.42
CA ASP A 55 -3.16 -6.31 -8.73
C ASP A 55 -4.05 -5.87 -7.57
N GLY A 56 -5.37 -5.90 -7.80
CA GLY A 56 -6.36 -5.45 -6.81
C GLY A 56 -6.38 -6.28 -5.52
N ASP A 57 -5.95 -7.54 -5.56
CA ASP A 57 -5.90 -8.39 -4.37
C ASP A 57 -4.71 -8.00 -3.49
N LEU A 58 -3.52 -7.84 -4.10
CA LEU A 58 -2.32 -7.35 -3.40
C LEU A 58 -2.49 -5.93 -2.87
N ALA A 59 -3.07 -5.03 -3.67
CA ALA A 59 -3.37 -3.66 -3.23
C ALA A 59 -4.29 -3.68 -2.00
N LYS A 60 -5.31 -4.53 -2.00
CA LYS A 60 -6.22 -4.70 -0.86
C LYS A 60 -5.51 -5.28 0.35
N THR A 61 -4.60 -6.26 0.20
CA THR A 61 -3.81 -6.81 1.31
C THR A 61 -2.94 -5.74 1.98
N VAL A 62 -2.26 -4.90 1.19
CA VAL A 62 -1.45 -3.80 1.72
C VAL A 62 -2.33 -2.76 2.43
N LEU A 63 -3.49 -2.45 1.86
CA LEU A 63 -4.45 -1.52 2.47
C LEU A 63 -4.98 -2.03 3.81
N ASP A 64 -5.36 -3.30 3.87
CA ASP A 64 -5.82 -3.97 5.10
C ASP A 64 -4.74 -3.95 6.19
N ARG A 65 -3.47 -4.21 5.82
CA ARG A 65 -2.35 -4.12 6.75
C ARG A 65 -2.12 -2.70 7.26
N ILE A 66 -2.26 -1.69 6.40
CA ILE A 66 -2.22 -0.27 6.79
C ILE A 66 -3.33 0.03 7.80
N MET A 67 -4.57 -0.37 7.51
CA MET A 67 -5.71 -0.14 8.41
C MET A 67 -5.52 -0.87 9.74
N THR A 68 -5.01 -2.11 9.73
CA THR A 68 -4.68 -2.88 10.93
C THR A 68 -3.64 -2.16 11.78
N ARG A 69 -2.61 -1.57 11.16
CA ARG A 69 -1.58 -0.79 11.86
C ARG A 69 -2.09 0.53 12.41
N VAL A 70 -3.01 1.21 11.72
CA VAL A 70 -3.66 2.44 12.23
C VAL A 70 -4.60 2.10 13.39
N SER A 71 -5.35 1.00 13.29
CA SER A 71 -6.34 0.58 14.27
C SER A 71 -5.68 -0.08 15.51
N GLY A 72 -4.56 -0.74 15.31
CA GLY A 72 -3.72 -1.32 16.37
C GLY A 72 -2.84 -0.30 17.09
N ALA A 73 -2.79 0.95 16.63
CA ALA A 73 -2.18 2.06 17.34
C ALA A 73 -3.20 2.74 18.27
N GLY A 74 -3.74 1.97 19.22
CA GLY A 74 -4.53 2.44 20.36
C GLY A 74 -4.04 1.72 21.63
N PRO A 75 -4.10 2.37 22.80
CA PRO A 75 -3.13 2.34 23.91
C PRO A 75 -2.78 0.98 24.50
#